data_AF-A0A962M8G2-F1
#
_entry.id   AF-A0A962M8G2-F1
#
_cell.length_a   1.000
_cell.length_b   1.000
_cell.length_c   1.000
_cell.angle_alpha   90.00
_cell.angle_beta   90.00
_cell.angle_gamma   90.00
#
_symmetry.space_group_name_H-M   'P 1'
#
loop_
_entity.id
_entity.type
_entity.pdbx_description
1 polymer ?
#
loop_
_entity_poly.entity_id
_entity_poly.type
_entity_poly.pdbx_seq_one_letter_code
_entity_poly.pdbx_strand_id
1 'polypeptide(L)'
;MNGSDSNDGSYGSPWKTYLQFVTYYQEGDKPSGHHDPVPGDVFYFFDGTYDDTYLYNGSTEHFFMRNKDGTSSNKIMMKAFPGETSVVFQELYILQTEYWIFEGLTVTAGNNGFRLEEGDFGEIRNCHIYDTNGVENNNDSGIKMTDCENWNIHHNRIHDNYDREDLQQNNANIQTFTGTGNTFTRNVVYNASTGLSACIKAKHGTSGGDWT
;
A
#
# COMPACT_ATOMS: atom_id res chain seq x y z
N MET A 1 5.67 -21.46 2.16
CA MET A 1 4.75 -22.55 1.76
C MET A 1 4.52 -22.43 0.25
N ASN A 2 4.60 -23.51 -0.54
CA ASN A 2 4.39 -23.40 -1.99
C ASN A 2 2.88 -23.51 -2.30
N GLY A 3 2.23 -22.40 -2.61
CA GLY A 3 0.82 -22.35 -3.02
C GLY A 3 0.60 -22.63 -4.51
N SER A 4 -0.67 -22.69 -4.91
CA SER A 4 -1.11 -22.73 -6.32
C SER A 4 -2.37 -21.90 -6.46
N ASP A 5 -2.49 -21.11 -7.53
CA ASP A 5 -3.70 -20.32 -7.77
C ASP A 5 -4.89 -21.20 -8.15
N SER A 6 -4.68 -22.48 -8.47
CA SER A 6 -5.78 -23.45 -8.59
C SER A 6 -6.37 -23.89 -7.25
N ASN A 7 -5.78 -23.49 -6.11
CA ASN A 7 -6.25 -23.86 -4.79
C ASN A 7 -7.42 -22.98 -4.31
N ASP A 8 -8.00 -23.31 -3.16
CA ASP A 8 -9.15 -22.61 -2.58
C ASP A 8 -8.78 -21.40 -1.70
N GLY A 9 -7.49 -21.13 -1.48
CA GLY A 9 -7.01 -20.02 -0.66
C GLY A 9 -7.01 -20.31 0.84
N SER A 10 -7.36 -21.53 1.26
CA SER A 10 -7.31 -21.94 2.66
C SER A 10 -5.87 -22.12 3.15
N TYR A 11 -5.68 -22.21 4.48
CA TYR A 11 -4.36 -22.48 5.08
C TYR A 11 -3.73 -23.80 4.58
N GLY A 12 -4.55 -24.84 4.35
CA GLY A 12 -4.06 -26.14 3.87
C GLY A 12 -3.75 -26.17 2.38
N SER A 13 -4.35 -25.26 1.62
CA SER A 13 -4.24 -25.15 0.17
C SER A 13 -4.23 -23.66 -0.23
N PRO A 14 -3.15 -22.90 0.06
CA PRO A 14 -3.14 -21.47 -0.19
C PRO A 14 -2.99 -21.17 -1.67
N TRP A 15 -3.45 -19.98 -2.07
CA TRP A 15 -3.08 -19.39 -3.36
C TRP A 15 -1.57 -19.13 -3.41
N LYS A 16 -1.03 -19.09 -4.62
CA LYS A 16 0.37 -18.73 -4.83
C LYS A 16 0.52 -17.21 -4.84
N THR A 17 -0.40 -16.52 -5.50
CA THR A 17 -0.31 -15.10 -5.81
C THR A 17 -1.50 -14.32 -5.25
N TYR A 18 -1.34 -13.01 -5.10
CA TYR A 18 -2.46 -12.12 -4.79
C TYR A 18 -3.40 -11.89 -5.97
N LEU A 19 -3.04 -12.36 -7.18
CA LEU A 19 -3.85 -12.18 -8.38
C LEU A 19 -5.25 -12.77 -8.22
N GLN A 20 -5.45 -13.66 -7.24
CA GLN A 20 -6.76 -14.20 -6.92
C GLN A 20 -7.73 -13.24 -6.26
N PHE A 21 -7.32 -12.04 -5.81
CA PHE A 21 -8.27 -11.11 -5.19
C PHE A 21 -8.07 -9.62 -5.52
N VAL A 22 -7.10 -9.27 -6.38
CA VAL A 22 -6.93 -7.89 -6.88
C VAL A 22 -8.07 -7.45 -7.81
N THR A 23 -8.15 -6.15 -8.09
CA THR A 23 -9.16 -5.61 -9.00
C THR A 23 -8.72 -5.72 -10.47
N TYR A 24 -9.57 -6.32 -11.30
CA TYR A 24 -9.38 -6.42 -12.75
C TYR A 24 -10.23 -5.40 -13.50
N TYR A 25 -9.78 -4.99 -14.70
CA TYR A 25 -10.50 -4.01 -15.51
C TYR A 25 -11.79 -4.55 -16.09
N GLN A 26 -11.78 -5.80 -16.55
CA GLN A 26 -12.94 -6.50 -17.09
C GLN A 26 -13.01 -7.92 -16.55
N GLU A 27 -14.23 -8.48 -16.54
CA GLU A 27 -14.49 -9.83 -16.01
C GLU A 27 -13.63 -10.91 -16.67
N GLY A 28 -13.37 -10.78 -17.98
CA GLY A 28 -12.57 -11.74 -18.75
C GLY A 28 -11.09 -11.79 -18.39
N ASP A 29 -10.58 -10.80 -17.65
CA ASP A 29 -9.18 -10.78 -17.20
C ASP A 29 -8.97 -11.54 -15.88
N LYS A 30 -10.07 -11.83 -15.16
CA LYS A 30 -9.99 -12.50 -13.87
C LYS A 30 -9.53 -13.95 -14.02
N PRO A 31 -8.60 -14.42 -13.18
CA PRO A 31 -8.25 -15.84 -13.13
C PRO A 31 -9.44 -16.69 -12.68
N SER A 32 -9.40 -17.98 -13.02
CA SER A 32 -10.37 -18.93 -12.50
C SER A 32 -10.25 -19.04 -10.98
N GLY A 33 -11.37 -18.98 -10.28
CA GLY A 33 -11.39 -18.99 -8.81
C GLY A 33 -11.09 -17.64 -8.17
N HIS A 34 -11.09 -16.55 -8.95
CA HIS A 34 -10.98 -15.19 -8.41
C HIS A 34 -12.01 -14.96 -7.30
N HIS A 35 -11.51 -14.43 -6.18
CA HIS A 35 -12.25 -14.08 -5.00
C HIS A 35 -12.43 -12.56 -4.96
N ASP A 36 -13.67 -12.10 -4.96
CA ASP A 36 -13.97 -10.69 -4.81
C ASP A 36 -13.97 -10.31 -3.32
N PRO A 37 -13.06 -9.43 -2.85
CA PRO A 37 -13.00 -9.07 -1.44
C PRO A 37 -14.32 -8.51 -0.92
N VAL A 38 -14.78 -9.00 0.23
CA VAL A 38 -16.00 -8.54 0.91
C VAL A 38 -15.70 -8.12 2.37
N PRO A 39 -16.55 -7.28 2.99
CA PRO A 39 -16.35 -6.86 4.37
C PRO A 39 -16.11 -8.03 5.35
N GLY A 40 -15.01 -7.97 6.09
CA GLY A 40 -14.61 -8.97 7.07
C GLY A 40 -13.59 -10.00 6.57
N ASP A 41 -13.27 -9.99 5.28
CA ASP A 41 -12.22 -10.84 4.72
C ASP A 41 -10.84 -10.52 5.31
N VAL A 42 -10.02 -11.58 5.45
CA VAL A 42 -8.64 -11.49 5.91
C VAL A 42 -7.74 -12.29 5.00
N PHE A 43 -6.84 -11.60 4.31
CA PHE A 43 -5.81 -12.19 3.46
C PHE A 43 -4.52 -12.31 4.25
N TYR A 44 -4.09 -13.55 4.49
CA TYR A 44 -2.82 -13.85 5.14
C TYR A 44 -1.75 -14.18 4.11
N PHE A 45 -0.54 -13.66 4.34
CA PHE A 45 0.62 -13.90 3.50
C PHE A 45 1.72 -14.60 4.28
N PHE A 46 2.32 -15.62 3.67
CA PHE A 46 3.50 -16.28 4.21
C PHE A 46 4.77 -15.53 3.80
N ASP A 47 5.90 -15.83 4.45
CA ASP A 47 7.20 -15.31 4.02
C ASP A 47 7.42 -15.58 2.53
N GLY A 48 7.79 -14.51 1.82
CA GLY A 48 7.96 -14.52 0.37
C GLY A 48 7.96 -13.13 -0.23
N THR A 49 8.46 -13.06 -1.45
CA THR A 49 8.32 -11.90 -2.32
C THR A 49 7.13 -12.12 -3.24
N TYR A 50 6.23 -11.16 -3.28
CA TYR A 50 5.05 -11.13 -4.11
C TYR A 50 5.22 -10.01 -5.15
N ASP A 51 5.75 -10.37 -6.31
CA ASP A 51 6.15 -9.46 -7.40
C ASP A 51 5.45 -9.77 -8.73
N ASP A 52 4.40 -10.61 -8.71
CA ASP A 52 3.58 -10.89 -9.89
C ASP A 52 2.98 -9.60 -10.48
N THR A 53 2.71 -9.59 -11.78
CA THR A 53 2.10 -8.42 -12.43
C THR A 53 0.95 -8.85 -13.32
N TYR A 54 0.05 -7.91 -13.60
CA TYR A 54 -1.06 -8.12 -14.52
C TYR A 54 -1.39 -6.83 -15.27
N LEU A 55 -2.17 -6.95 -16.34
CA LEU A 55 -2.63 -5.80 -17.12
C LEU A 55 -3.95 -5.27 -16.55
N TYR A 56 -3.98 -3.98 -16.24
CA TYR A 56 -5.19 -3.25 -15.91
C TYR A 56 -5.35 -2.07 -16.89
N ASN A 57 -6.38 -2.12 -17.73
CA ASN A 57 -6.66 -1.07 -18.73
C ASN A 57 -5.43 -0.69 -19.58
N GLY A 58 -4.62 -1.68 -19.98
CA GLY A 58 -3.41 -1.48 -20.78
C GLY A 58 -2.17 -1.01 -20.01
N SER A 59 -2.25 -0.82 -18.69
CA SER A 59 -1.10 -0.55 -17.82
C SER A 59 -0.71 -1.81 -17.05
N THR A 60 0.58 -2.00 -16.79
CA THR A 60 1.07 -3.09 -15.94
C THR A 60 0.97 -2.66 -14.48
N GLU A 61 0.27 -3.44 -13.68
CA GLU A 61 0.12 -3.22 -12.24
C GLU A 61 0.79 -4.36 -11.46
N HIS A 62 1.41 -4.03 -10.33
CA HIS A 62 1.84 -5.03 -9.34
C HIS A 62 0.64 -5.42 -8.49
N PHE A 63 0.16 -4.52 -7.64
CA PHE A 63 -1.03 -4.70 -6.83
C PHE A 63 -1.95 -3.50 -6.97
N PHE A 64 -3.19 -3.74 -7.40
CA PHE A 64 -4.20 -2.69 -7.52
C PHE A 64 -5.56 -3.11 -6.95
N MET A 65 -6.09 -2.27 -6.08
CA MET A 65 -7.42 -2.42 -5.47
C MET A 65 -8.27 -1.20 -5.74
N ARG A 66 -9.50 -1.42 -6.21
CA ARG A 66 -10.45 -0.34 -6.47
C ARG A 66 -11.90 -0.70 -6.17
N ASN A 67 -12.62 0.20 -5.49
CA ASN A 67 -14.04 0.06 -5.16
C ASN A 67 -14.33 -1.24 -4.41
N LYS A 68 -13.47 -1.59 -3.44
CA LYS A 68 -13.64 -2.76 -2.58
C LYS A 68 -13.68 -2.30 -1.14
N ASP A 69 -14.86 -2.03 -0.62
CA ASP A 69 -14.98 -1.44 0.71
C ASP A 69 -15.25 -2.50 1.76
N GLY A 70 -14.58 -2.35 2.91
CA GLY A 70 -15.02 -2.96 4.14
C GLY A 70 -16.19 -2.19 4.75
N THR A 71 -16.43 -2.41 6.04
CA THR A 71 -17.29 -1.53 6.84
C THR A 71 -16.61 -1.18 8.15
N SER A 72 -17.14 -0.19 8.86
CA SER A 72 -16.65 0.18 10.20
C SER A 72 -16.67 -0.99 11.20
N SER A 73 -17.59 -1.96 11.03
CA SER A 73 -17.66 -3.17 11.85
C SER A 73 -16.87 -4.35 11.28
N ASN A 74 -16.71 -4.41 9.95
CA ASN A 74 -16.09 -5.54 9.24
C ASN A 74 -15.08 -5.01 8.21
N LYS A 75 -13.91 -4.60 8.70
CA LYS A 75 -12.81 -4.14 7.86
C LYS A 75 -12.24 -5.30 7.03
N ILE A 76 -11.69 -4.99 5.87
CA ILE A 76 -10.92 -5.96 5.07
C ILE A 76 -9.45 -5.86 5.50
N MET A 77 -8.77 -6.99 5.65
CA MET A 77 -7.40 -7.01 6.18
C MET A 77 -6.43 -7.74 5.25
N MET A 78 -5.27 -7.14 5.02
CA MET A 78 -4.09 -7.81 4.47
C MET A 78 -3.01 -7.84 5.53
N LYS A 79 -2.54 -9.04 5.89
CA LYS A 79 -1.52 -9.16 6.93
C LYS A 79 -0.57 -10.32 6.75
N ALA A 80 0.65 -10.16 7.25
CA ALA A 80 1.55 -11.30 7.40
C ALA A 80 0.92 -12.36 8.32
N PHE A 81 1.10 -13.64 7.95
CA PHE A 81 0.69 -14.76 8.77
C PHE A 81 1.49 -14.76 10.09
N PRO A 82 0.90 -15.15 11.24
CA PRO A 82 1.59 -15.05 12.53
C PRO A 82 2.95 -15.74 12.56
N GLY A 83 4.00 -14.97 12.86
CA GLY A 83 5.39 -15.45 12.93
C GLY A 83 6.21 -15.23 11.66
N GLU A 84 5.57 -14.91 10.54
CA GLU A 84 6.22 -14.51 9.30
C GLU A 84 6.70 -13.05 9.41
N THR A 85 7.84 -12.72 8.79
CA THR A 85 8.51 -11.42 8.94
C THR A 85 9.00 -10.81 7.63
N SER A 86 8.98 -11.57 6.53
CA SER A 86 9.51 -11.20 5.21
C SER A 86 8.45 -11.36 4.13
N VAL A 87 7.32 -10.66 4.29
CA VAL A 87 6.25 -10.57 3.29
C VAL A 87 6.46 -9.31 2.45
N VAL A 88 7.08 -9.45 1.27
CA VAL A 88 7.55 -8.30 0.48
C VAL A 88 6.65 -8.05 -0.73
N PHE A 89 6.21 -6.81 -0.92
CA PHE A 89 5.51 -6.33 -2.11
C PHE A 89 6.33 -5.26 -2.85
N GLN A 90 6.09 -5.14 -4.17
CA GLN A 90 6.55 -4.04 -5.01
C GLN A 90 5.36 -3.11 -5.31
N GLU A 91 5.13 -2.09 -4.47
CA GLU A 91 3.95 -1.20 -4.51
C GLU A 91 2.60 -1.84 -4.14
N LEU A 92 1.79 -1.09 -3.40
CA LEU A 92 0.37 -1.38 -3.11
C LEU A 92 -0.46 -0.16 -3.48
N TYR A 93 -1.15 -0.22 -4.62
CA TYR A 93 -2.02 0.85 -5.09
C TYR A 93 -3.48 0.62 -4.70
N ILE A 94 -3.97 1.46 -3.79
CA ILE A 94 -5.31 1.41 -3.21
C ILE A 94 -6.06 2.68 -3.63
N LEU A 95 -7.03 2.53 -4.54
CA LEU A 95 -7.81 3.63 -5.11
C LEU A 95 -9.28 3.48 -4.72
N GLN A 96 -9.98 4.54 -4.31
CA GLN A 96 -11.43 4.52 -4.09
C GLN A 96 -11.88 3.33 -3.24
N THR A 97 -11.25 3.18 -2.08
CA THR A 97 -11.37 1.99 -1.24
C THR A 97 -11.34 2.37 0.24
N GLU A 98 -12.31 1.87 1.00
CA GLU A 98 -12.51 2.23 2.41
C GLU A 98 -12.38 1.04 3.38
N TYR A 99 -12.03 1.33 4.64
CA TYR A 99 -12.03 0.36 5.73
C TYR A 99 -11.06 -0.84 5.54
N TRP A 100 -9.88 -0.59 4.99
CA TRP A 100 -8.80 -1.59 4.91
C TRP A 100 -7.79 -1.48 6.05
N ILE A 101 -7.22 -2.61 6.44
CA ILE A 101 -6.05 -2.67 7.33
C ILE A 101 -4.92 -3.40 6.61
N PHE A 102 -3.75 -2.78 6.56
CA PHE A 102 -2.50 -3.39 6.14
C PHE A 102 -1.59 -3.57 7.36
N GLU A 103 -1.18 -4.80 7.64
CA GLU A 103 -0.44 -5.12 8.87
C GLU A 103 0.74 -6.06 8.66
N GLY A 104 1.91 -5.67 9.17
CA GLY A 104 3.08 -6.57 9.19
C GLY A 104 3.69 -6.82 7.82
N LEU A 105 3.41 -5.96 6.83
CA LEU A 105 3.91 -6.11 5.47
C LEU A 105 5.24 -5.38 5.31
N THR A 106 6.10 -5.93 4.46
CA THR A 106 7.24 -5.21 3.91
C THR A 106 6.86 -4.69 2.52
N VAL A 107 7.04 -3.39 2.28
CA VAL A 107 6.73 -2.79 0.99
C VAL A 107 7.94 -2.05 0.48
N THR A 108 8.35 -2.44 -0.72
CA THR A 108 9.38 -1.80 -1.54
C THR A 108 8.71 -1.28 -2.80
N ALA A 109 9.35 -0.43 -3.61
CA ALA A 109 8.73 -0.02 -4.87
C ALA A 109 9.70 0.48 -5.94
N GLY A 110 9.15 0.62 -7.15
CA GLY A 110 9.56 1.65 -8.10
C GLY A 110 9.20 3.03 -7.53
N ASN A 111 8.06 3.61 -7.92
CA ASN A 111 7.76 5.01 -7.55
C ASN A 111 7.20 5.20 -6.12
N ASN A 112 6.21 4.40 -5.68
CA ASN A 112 5.60 4.56 -4.36
C ASN A 112 5.39 3.23 -3.62
N GLY A 113 5.53 3.21 -2.30
CA GLY A 113 5.28 2.00 -1.50
C GLY A 113 3.78 1.73 -1.37
N PHE A 114 3.13 2.46 -0.46
CA PHE A 114 1.67 2.54 -0.43
C PHE A 114 1.22 3.75 -1.22
N ARG A 115 0.47 3.54 -2.30
CA ARG A 115 -0.20 4.61 -3.04
C ARG A 115 -1.68 4.58 -2.70
N LEU A 116 -2.12 5.54 -1.89
CA LEU A 116 -3.50 5.67 -1.46
C LEU A 116 -4.14 6.86 -2.20
N GLU A 117 -5.25 6.62 -2.88
CA GLU A 117 -5.96 7.66 -3.62
C GLU A 117 -7.48 7.54 -3.40
N GLU A 118 -8.16 8.64 -3.06
CA GLU A 118 -9.62 8.73 -2.95
C GLU A 118 -10.27 7.68 -2.02
N GLY A 119 -9.59 7.25 -0.95
CA GLY A 119 -10.06 6.22 -0.03
C GLY A 119 -9.99 6.66 1.43
N ASP A 120 -10.89 6.13 2.26
CA ASP A 120 -11.10 6.62 3.63
C ASP A 120 -11.07 5.52 4.71
N PHE A 121 -10.89 5.92 5.97
CA PHE A 121 -11.02 5.07 7.16
C PHE A 121 -10.10 3.84 7.19
N GLY A 122 -8.97 3.90 6.48
CA GLY A 122 -7.97 2.84 6.42
C GLY A 122 -6.93 2.89 7.54
N GLU A 123 -6.12 1.84 7.62
CA GLU A 123 -5.06 1.71 8.62
C GLU A 123 -3.82 1.02 8.03
N ILE A 124 -2.63 1.57 8.29
CA ILE A 124 -1.35 0.93 7.97
C ILE A 124 -0.55 0.83 9.25
N ARG A 125 -0.25 -0.40 9.68
CA ARG A 125 0.43 -0.62 10.96
C ARG A 125 1.47 -1.73 10.94
N ASN A 126 2.52 -1.54 11.74
CA ASN A 126 3.58 -2.54 11.91
C ASN A 126 4.24 -2.95 10.58
N CYS A 127 4.22 -2.08 9.57
CA CYS A 127 4.84 -2.33 8.27
C CYS A 127 6.27 -1.79 8.22
N HIS A 128 7.08 -2.36 7.32
CA HIS A 128 8.41 -1.87 6.98
C HIS A 128 8.40 -1.39 5.52
N ILE A 129 8.56 -0.09 5.32
CA ILE A 129 8.37 0.58 4.03
C ILE A 129 9.66 1.28 3.64
N TYR A 130 10.33 0.77 2.62
CA TYR A 130 11.65 1.30 2.28
C TYR A 130 12.05 1.07 0.82
N ASP A 131 13.11 1.76 0.41
CA ASP A 131 13.72 1.63 -0.92
C ASP A 131 12.73 1.81 -2.07
N THR A 132 11.77 2.75 -1.95
CA THR A 132 11.09 3.24 -3.15
C THR A 132 12.11 4.01 -3.99
N ASN A 133 12.30 3.59 -5.23
CA ASN A 133 13.21 4.20 -6.19
C ASN A 133 12.51 4.38 -7.54
N GLY A 134 11.79 5.48 -7.69
CA GLY A 134 11.09 5.78 -8.91
C GLY A 134 12.02 6.28 -10.00
N VAL A 135 11.50 6.26 -11.23
CA VAL A 135 12.22 6.78 -12.39
C VAL A 135 11.72 8.20 -12.64
N GLU A 136 12.57 9.20 -12.34
CA GLU A 136 12.40 10.63 -12.67
C GLU A 136 10.98 11.19 -12.39
N ASN A 137 10.34 10.72 -11.31
CA ASN A 137 9.00 11.16 -10.95
C ASN A 137 9.12 11.97 -9.68
N ASN A 138 8.94 13.28 -9.82
CA ASN A 138 9.07 14.29 -8.78
C ASN A 138 8.04 14.15 -7.63
N ASN A 139 7.75 12.95 -7.11
CA ASN A 139 6.81 12.66 -6.02
C ASN A 139 7.05 11.29 -5.35
N ASP A 140 8.24 10.69 -5.46
CA ASP A 140 8.49 9.37 -4.87
C ASP A 140 8.33 9.36 -3.35
N SER A 141 7.65 8.34 -2.86
CA SER A 141 7.39 8.20 -1.42
C SER A 141 7.07 6.79 -0.96
N GLY A 142 7.44 6.49 0.29
CA GLY A 142 7.06 5.24 0.93
C GLY A 142 5.55 5.14 1.11
N ILE A 143 4.90 6.25 1.49
CA ILE A 143 3.46 6.38 1.54
C ILE A 143 3.05 7.67 0.83
N LYS A 144 2.25 7.53 -0.23
CA LYS A 144 1.61 8.62 -0.96
C LYS A 144 0.11 8.61 -0.66
N MET A 145 -0.44 9.77 -0.34
CA MET A 145 -1.87 9.94 -0.07
C MET A 145 -2.44 11.10 -0.88
N THR A 146 -3.42 10.83 -1.74
CA THR A 146 -4.13 11.82 -2.52
C THR A 146 -5.63 11.71 -2.24
N ASP A 147 -6.22 12.76 -1.68
CA ASP A 147 -7.66 12.78 -1.37
C ASP A 147 -8.12 11.63 -0.46
N CYS A 148 -7.35 11.38 0.60
CA CYS A 148 -7.66 10.33 1.57
C CYS A 148 -8.07 10.94 2.91
N GLU A 149 -9.10 10.41 3.56
CA GLU A 149 -9.55 10.88 4.86
C GLU A 149 -9.49 9.81 5.96
N ASN A 150 -9.24 10.25 7.19
CA ASN A 150 -9.33 9.43 8.40
C ASN A 150 -8.47 8.15 8.37
N TRP A 151 -7.31 8.17 7.70
CA TRP A 151 -6.35 7.09 7.78
C TRP A 151 -5.55 7.15 9.08
N ASN A 152 -5.26 5.98 9.65
CA ASN A 152 -4.40 5.85 10.82
C ASN A 152 -3.13 5.08 10.46
N ILE A 153 -2.00 5.79 10.39
CA ILE A 153 -0.71 5.24 9.97
C ILE A 153 0.20 5.22 11.20
N HIS A 154 0.52 4.03 11.72
CA HIS A 154 1.25 3.93 12.98
C HIS A 154 2.13 2.71 13.19
N HIS A 155 3.13 2.85 14.06
CA HIS A 155 4.06 1.76 14.40
C HIS A 155 4.80 1.18 13.19
N ASN A 156 4.97 1.97 12.14
CA ASN A 156 5.70 1.58 10.95
C ASN A 156 7.17 2.00 11.03
N ARG A 157 8.03 1.32 10.28
CA ARG A 157 9.40 1.75 9.99
C ARG A 157 9.44 2.22 8.53
N ILE A 158 9.74 3.50 8.30
CA ILE A 158 9.63 4.12 6.97
C ILE A 158 10.93 4.89 6.65
N HIS A 159 11.69 4.45 5.65
CA HIS A 159 12.99 5.09 5.34
C HIS A 159 13.45 4.83 3.92
N ASP A 160 14.47 5.57 3.46
CA ASP A 160 15.13 5.35 2.17
C ASP A 160 14.20 5.45 0.94
N ASN A 161 13.13 6.24 1.08
CA ASN A 161 12.13 6.45 0.04
C ASN A 161 12.34 7.80 -0.64
N TYR A 162 12.95 7.76 -1.82
CA TYR A 162 13.19 8.93 -2.65
C TYR A 162 13.74 8.54 -4.03
N ASP A 163 13.50 9.40 -5.02
CA ASP A 163 14.18 9.34 -6.30
C ASP A 163 15.70 9.51 -6.08
N ARG A 164 16.48 8.49 -6.45
CA ARG A 164 17.95 8.49 -6.34
C ARG A 164 18.62 9.16 -7.52
N GLU A 165 17.92 9.32 -8.63
CA GLU A 165 18.41 9.89 -9.89
C GLU A 165 18.14 11.41 -9.94
N ASP A 166 16.97 11.85 -9.48
CA ASP A 166 16.60 13.26 -9.33
C ASP A 166 16.29 13.60 -7.87
N LEU A 167 17.29 14.12 -7.15
CA LEU A 167 17.17 14.55 -5.75
C LEU A 167 16.30 15.83 -5.57
N GLN A 168 15.59 16.26 -6.61
CA GLN A 168 14.73 17.44 -6.60
C GLN A 168 13.48 17.29 -5.71
N GLN A 169 12.78 18.43 -5.59
CA GLN A 169 12.25 18.98 -4.34
C GLN A 169 11.02 18.27 -3.73
N ASN A 170 10.64 17.11 -4.22
CA ASN A 170 9.30 16.63 -3.95
C ASN A 170 9.21 15.25 -3.30
N ASN A 171 10.33 14.54 -3.16
CA ASN A 171 10.36 13.22 -2.53
C ASN A 171 10.26 13.33 -1.01
N ALA A 172 9.64 12.33 -0.36
CA ALA A 172 9.57 12.20 1.09
C ALA A 172 9.18 10.78 1.48
N ASN A 173 9.52 10.34 2.69
CA ASN A 173 9.03 9.05 3.20
C ASN A 173 7.50 8.98 3.23
N ILE A 174 6.86 10.09 3.58
CA ILE A 174 5.40 10.23 3.58
C ILE A 174 5.03 11.51 2.85
N GLN A 175 4.08 11.42 1.92
CA GLN A 175 3.55 12.53 1.16
C GLN A 175 2.03 12.52 1.21
N THR A 176 1.46 13.66 1.58
CA THR A 176 0.00 13.89 1.57
C THR A 176 -0.32 15.07 0.66
N PHE A 177 -1.43 15.00 -0.08
CA PHE A 177 -1.93 16.09 -0.92
C PHE A 177 -3.19 16.73 -0.33
N THR A 178 -4.35 16.13 -0.62
CA THR A 178 -5.64 16.53 -0.06
C THR A 178 -6.19 15.46 0.89
N GLY A 179 -7.21 15.83 1.65
CA GLY A 179 -7.87 14.98 2.64
C GLY A 179 -7.63 15.43 4.09
N THR A 180 -8.47 14.92 5.00
CA THR A 180 -8.53 15.39 6.40
C THR A 180 -8.57 14.23 7.40
N GLY A 181 -8.29 14.49 8.67
CA GLY A 181 -8.37 13.47 9.73
C GLY A 181 -7.30 12.37 9.71
N ASN A 182 -6.34 12.43 8.79
CA ASN A 182 -5.23 11.47 8.73
C ASN A 182 -4.28 11.66 9.91
N THR A 183 -3.87 10.55 10.53
CA THR A 183 -3.00 10.56 11.70
C THR A 183 -1.74 9.72 11.47
N PHE A 184 -0.59 10.24 11.91
CA PHE A 184 0.71 9.60 11.78
C PHE A 184 1.36 9.47 13.15
N THR A 185 1.18 8.35 13.84
CA THR A 185 1.63 8.21 15.24
C THR A 185 2.59 7.06 15.44
N ARG A 186 3.60 7.21 16.30
CA ARG A 186 4.51 6.12 16.69
C ARG A 186 5.24 5.44 15.52
N ASN A 187 5.41 6.14 14.40
CA ASN A 187 6.24 5.68 13.29
C ASN A 187 7.70 6.05 13.55
N VAL A 188 8.61 5.21 13.08
CA VAL A 188 10.04 5.53 13.00
C VAL A 188 10.33 5.91 11.54
N VAL A 189 10.53 7.20 11.31
CA VAL A 189 10.73 7.75 9.95
C VAL A 189 12.09 8.44 9.86
N TYR A 190 12.92 8.04 8.91
CA TYR A 190 14.29 8.58 8.76
C TYR A 190 14.84 8.44 7.35
N ASN A 191 15.97 9.09 7.08
CA ASN A 191 16.69 9.07 5.80
C ASN A 191 15.81 9.40 4.57
N ALA A 192 15.22 10.60 4.59
CA ALA A 192 14.67 11.23 3.39
C ALA A 192 15.80 11.84 2.53
N SER A 193 15.54 12.13 1.25
CA SER A 193 16.56 12.56 0.29
C SER A 193 17.41 13.74 0.77
N THR A 194 18.67 13.78 0.32
CA THR A 194 19.69 14.74 0.77
C THR A 194 19.40 16.21 0.41
N GLY A 195 18.40 16.47 -0.45
CA GLY A 195 18.04 17.80 -0.93
C GLY A 195 17.00 18.53 -0.09
N LEU A 196 16.15 17.80 0.66
CA LEU A 196 15.10 18.39 1.50
C LEU A 196 14.88 17.58 2.77
N SER A 197 15.05 18.25 3.90
CA SER A 197 15.12 17.68 5.25
C SER A 197 13.80 17.09 5.81
N ALA A 198 12.72 17.04 5.03
CA ALA A 198 11.41 16.64 5.53
C ALA A 198 11.10 15.17 5.21
N CYS A 199 10.99 14.36 6.26
CA CYS A 199 10.50 12.98 6.17
C CYS A 199 9.00 12.90 5.85
N ILE A 200 8.23 13.94 6.16
CA ILE A 200 6.79 14.03 5.92
C ILE A 200 6.52 15.35 5.20
N LYS A 201 5.78 15.31 4.09
CA LYS A 201 5.39 16.50 3.33
C LYS A 201 3.89 16.52 3.11
N ALA A 202 3.25 17.62 3.49
CA ALA A 202 1.91 17.98 3.04
C ALA A 202 2.02 18.92 1.83
N LYS A 203 1.32 18.61 0.75
CA LYS A 203 1.37 19.33 -0.53
C LYS A 203 -0.02 19.82 -0.90
N HIS A 204 -0.11 20.98 -1.55
CA HIS A 204 -1.39 21.54 -2.02
C HIS A 204 -2.49 21.71 -0.95
N GLY A 205 -2.17 21.58 0.35
CA GLY A 205 -3.07 21.89 1.44
C GLY A 205 -3.48 23.36 1.38
N THR A 206 -4.77 23.64 1.55
CA THR A 206 -5.23 24.98 1.85
C THR A 206 -4.52 25.43 3.13
N SER A 207 -3.97 26.64 3.13
CA SER A 207 -3.21 27.21 4.25
C SER A 207 -3.97 27.07 5.56
N GLY A 208 -3.60 26.13 6.44
CA GLY A 208 -4.26 25.97 7.74
C GLY A 208 -4.19 24.61 8.46
N GLY A 209 -3.52 23.59 7.93
CA GLY A 209 -3.35 22.31 8.64
C GLY A 209 -2.15 22.32 9.58
N ASP A 210 -2.35 22.69 10.85
CA ASP A 210 -1.36 22.45 11.91
C ASP A 210 -1.32 20.94 12.22
N TRP A 211 -0.17 20.32 11.97
CA TRP A 211 0.10 18.92 12.33
C TRP A 211 0.61 18.89 13.77
N THR A 212 -0.16 18.33 14.69
CA THR A 212 0.26 18.04 16.08
C THR A 212 0.72 16.61 16.26
#